data_AF-A0A2R6NNB6-F1
#
_entry.id   AF-A0A2R6NNB6-F1
#
_cell.length_a   1.000
_cell.length_b   1.000
_cell.length_c   1.000
_cell.angle_alpha   90.00
_cell.angle_beta   90.00
_cell.angle_gamma   90.00
#
_symmetry.space_group_name_H-M   'P 1'
#
loop_
_entity.id
_entity.type
_entity.pdbx_description
1 polymer ?
#
loop_
_entity_poly.entity_id
_entity_poly.type
_entity_poly.pdbx_seq_one_letter_code
_entity_poly.pdbx_strand_id
1 'polypeptide(L)'
;MDVLKRFEEEAAEDEAAIFGPNDEESSDDENDLENRLEKVDLDHASYDELWSALTPAERDKFLKALNDPSSELAQQLLASEELEEQTVEPWWDRPSDYEKEEQDAMVSVTKISRRYGARPAMMDVSAPVMNASAGVAATGPSLLYNICAVLMAYAYVTRYLSTSPVGSILPEDAEHEEARRMFTRLVPFLTDRKSKTVLPSLSGVITDLWSRFEPETMTPKFFSLLMQDAAKLLRPAPVLSLSPTHLTSPTKEFDVHPSANALLALSDVSTLFAASPPRPPHSRAPNPTVAKLAFYGARIISTPTYILTALADETSVRANLLEREGKLDAAAMSDHIMTGSSRAQSPSSTSATPAGPSSHRPRIEELT
;
A
#
# COMPACT_ATOMS: atom_id res chain seq x y z
N MET A 1 -31.13 -18.80 -41.06
CA MET A 1 -29.98 -17.88 -40.88
C MET A 1 -30.43 -16.44 -40.66
N ASP A 2 -31.72 -16.18 -40.53
CA ASP A 2 -32.25 -14.81 -40.44
C ASP A 2 -32.13 -14.17 -39.06
N VAL A 3 -31.85 -14.97 -38.03
CA VAL A 3 -31.65 -14.50 -36.64
C VAL A 3 -30.24 -13.95 -36.43
N LEU A 4 -29.23 -14.55 -37.07
CA LEU A 4 -27.85 -14.01 -37.09
C LEU A 4 -27.78 -12.73 -37.92
N LYS A 5 -28.53 -12.65 -39.02
CA LYS A 5 -28.59 -11.44 -39.85
C LYS A 5 -29.22 -10.25 -39.11
N ARG A 6 -30.23 -10.51 -38.27
CA ARG A 6 -30.84 -9.47 -37.42
C ARG A 6 -29.92 -9.00 -36.30
N PHE A 7 -29.09 -9.89 -35.74
CA PHE A 7 -28.10 -9.51 -34.73
C PHE A 7 -26.95 -8.68 -35.32
N GLU A 8 -26.53 -8.94 -36.57
CA GLU A 8 -25.57 -8.08 -37.28
C GLU A 8 -26.16 -6.72 -37.67
N GLU A 9 -27.42 -6.67 -38.14
CA GLU A 9 -28.08 -5.40 -38.50
C GLU A 9 -28.38 -4.53 -37.26
N GLU A 10 -28.75 -5.13 -36.11
CA GLU A 10 -29.02 -4.39 -34.87
C GLU A 10 -27.72 -3.90 -34.19
N ALA A 11 -26.62 -4.67 -34.29
CA ALA A 11 -25.31 -4.21 -33.82
C ALA A 11 -24.74 -3.06 -34.68
N ALA A 12 -24.95 -3.10 -36.01
CA ALA A 12 -24.51 -2.05 -36.91
C ALA A 12 -25.35 -0.76 -36.80
N GLU A 13 -26.64 -0.86 -36.47
CA GLU A 13 -27.50 0.32 -36.19
C GLU A 13 -27.15 1.00 -34.85
N ASP A 14 -26.77 0.24 -33.82
CA ASP A 14 -26.29 0.81 -32.54
C ASP A 14 -24.89 1.44 -32.67
N GLU A 15 -24.01 0.89 -33.51
CA GLU A 15 -22.69 1.47 -33.80
C GLU A 15 -22.83 2.81 -34.56
N ALA A 16 -23.78 2.91 -35.50
CA ALA A 16 -24.05 4.14 -36.25
C ALA A 16 -24.78 5.24 -35.42
N ALA A 17 -25.40 4.88 -34.29
CA ALA A 17 -26.02 5.84 -33.38
C ALA A 17 -25.02 6.45 -32.37
N ILE A 18 -23.90 5.76 -32.11
CA ILE A 18 -22.79 6.26 -31.29
C ILE A 18 -21.89 7.18 -32.13
N PHE A 19 -21.63 6.82 -33.39
CA PHE A 19 -20.90 7.65 -34.35
C PHE A 19 -21.89 8.36 -35.29
N GLY A 20 -22.47 9.45 -34.81
CA GLY A 20 -23.25 10.34 -35.69
C GLY A 20 -22.42 10.79 -36.90
N PRO A 21 -23.04 11.29 -37.98
CA PRO A 21 -22.37 11.67 -39.23
C PRO A 21 -21.47 12.92 -39.12
N ASN A 22 -20.90 13.16 -37.94
CA ASN A 22 -20.04 14.29 -37.61
C ASN A 22 -18.75 13.87 -36.87
N ASP A 23 -18.46 12.58 -36.70
CA ASP A 23 -17.24 12.07 -36.05
C ASP A 23 -16.17 11.58 -37.06
N GLU A 24 -15.99 12.33 -38.14
CA GLU A 24 -14.81 12.21 -39.02
C GLU A 24 -13.68 13.19 -38.61
N GLU A 25 -13.58 13.60 -37.34
CA GLU A 25 -12.50 14.47 -36.84
C GLU A 25 -11.72 13.91 -35.63
N SER A 26 -11.84 12.62 -35.29
CA SER A 26 -11.10 12.03 -34.16
C SER A 26 -9.66 11.58 -34.53
N SER A 27 -8.89 12.43 -35.20
CA SER A 27 -7.42 12.26 -35.29
C SER A 27 -6.62 13.57 -35.29
N ASP A 28 -7.29 14.74 -35.25
CA ASP A 28 -6.62 16.05 -35.23
C ASP A 28 -6.46 16.61 -33.80
N ASP A 29 -7.26 16.17 -32.82
CA ASP A 29 -7.24 16.69 -31.45
C ASP A 29 -6.04 16.21 -30.61
N GLU A 30 -5.53 15.00 -30.82
CA GLU A 30 -4.36 14.49 -30.07
C GLU A 30 -3.09 15.29 -30.42
N ASN A 31 -2.94 15.68 -31.68
CA ASN A 31 -1.82 16.50 -32.13
C ASN A 31 -1.92 17.96 -31.61
N ASP A 32 -3.12 18.50 -31.37
CA ASP A 32 -3.26 19.88 -30.85
C ASP A 32 -2.78 19.99 -29.40
N LEU A 33 -3.06 18.98 -28.57
CA LEU A 33 -2.59 18.94 -27.18
C LEU A 33 -1.07 18.79 -27.11
N GLU A 34 -0.48 17.89 -27.91
CA GLU A 34 0.97 17.68 -27.97
C GLU A 34 1.69 18.98 -28.37
N ASN A 35 1.18 19.70 -29.39
CA ASN A 35 1.71 20.98 -29.83
C ASN A 35 1.55 22.13 -28.80
N ARG A 36 0.56 22.04 -27.91
CA ARG A 36 0.31 23.00 -26.83
C ARG A 36 1.19 22.73 -25.61
N LEU A 37 1.40 21.46 -25.27
CA LEU A 37 2.26 21.01 -24.17
C LEU A 37 3.75 21.08 -24.53
N GLU A 38 4.14 20.97 -25.81
CA GLU A 38 5.54 21.15 -26.27
C GLU A 38 6.12 22.52 -25.87
N LYS A 39 5.25 23.54 -25.71
CA LYS A 39 5.64 24.90 -25.34
C LYS A 39 5.69 25.13 -23.83
N VAL A 40 5.26 24.15 -23.03
CA VAL A 40 5.22 24.23 -21.57
C VAL A 40 6.39 23.42 -21.02
N ASP A 41 7.19 24.05 -20.15
CA ASP A 41 8.27 23.36 -19.44
C ASP A 41 7.67 22.46 -18.35
N LEU A 42 7.38 21.21 -18.68
CA LEU A 42 6.70 20.25 -17.80
C LEU A 42 7.45 20.03 -16.47
N ASP A 43 8.77 20.25 -16.43
CA ASP A 43 9.59 20.04 -15.23
C ASP A 43 9.46 21.18 -14.19
N HIS A 44 9.00 22.36 -14.61
CA HIS A 44 8.91 23.56 -13.76
C HIS A 44 7.55 24.27 -13.82
N ALA A 45 6.64 23.82 -14.68
CA ALA A 45 5.33 24.44 -14.86
C ALA A 45 4.49 24.34 -13.60
N SER A 46 3.83 25.45 -13.26
CA SER A 46 2.89 25.47 -12.15
C SER A 46 1.59 24.74 -12.50
N TYR A 47 0.88 24.24 -11.48
CA TYR A 47 -0.42 23.59 -11.65
C TYR A 47 -1.40 24.43 -12.50
N ASP A 48 -1.47 25.74 -12.25
CA ASP A 48 -2.36 26.65 -12.98
C ASP A 48 -1.96 26.80 -14.45
N GLU A 49 -0.67 26.68 -14.76
CA GLU A 49 -0.12 26.82 -16.10
C GLU A 49 -0.43 25.57 -16.95
N LEU A 50 -0.19 24.38 -16.40
CA LEU A 50 -0.60 23.10 -16.98
C LEU A 50 -2.13 23.02 -17.16
N TRP A 51 -2.88 23.48 -16.15
CA TRP A 51 -4.33 23.52 -16.22
C TRP A 51 -4.81 24.50 -17.29
N SER A 52 -4.18 25.67 -17.40
CA SER A 52 -4.51 26.69 -18.40
C SER A 52 -4.25 26.23 -19.84
N ALA A 53 -3.24 25.37 -20.01
CA ALA A 53 -2.84 24.82 -21.30
C ALA A 53 -3.85 23.81 -21.85
N LEU A 54 -4.70 23.20 -21.02
CA LEU A 54 -5.79 22.29 -21.40
C LEU A 54 -7.05 23.05 -21.84
N THR A 55 -7.78 22.54 -22.83
CA THR A 55 -9.08 23.06 -23.28
C THR A 55 -10.15 22.80 -22.23
N PRO A 56 -11.27 23.54 -22.25
CA PRO A 56 -12.40 23.25 -21.38
C PRO A 56 -12.92 21.80 -21.50
N ALA A 57 -12.89 21.23 -22.71
CA ALA A 57 -13.31 19.84 -22.95
C ALA A 57 -12.35 18.82 -22.35
N GLU A 58 -11.03 19.04 -22.47
CA GLU A 58 -10.00 18.19 -21.87
C GLU A 58 -10.01 18.28 -20.33
N ARG A 59 -10.26 19.46 -19.78
CA ARG A 59 -10.44 19.64 -18.32
C ARG A 59 -11.66 18.91 -17.80
N ASP A 60 -12.79 18.97 -18.51
CA ASP A 60 -13.98 18.21 -18.16
C ASP A 60 -13.74 16.71 -18.29
N LYS A 61 -13.00 16.26 -19.32
CA LYS A 61 -12.60 14.86 -19.50
C LYS A 61 -11.72 14.39 -18.34
N PHE A 62 -10.74 15.19 -17.92
CA PHE A 62 -9.88 14.91 -16.75
C PHE A 62 -10.68 14.91 -15.44
N LEU A 63 -11.55 15.90 -15.20
CA LEU A 63 -12.39 15.94 -13.99
C LEU A 63 -13.37 14.76 -13.95
N LYS A 64 -13.87 14.31 -15.11
CA LYS A 64 -14.73 13.14 -15.21
C LYS A 64 -13.96 11.86 -14.89
N ALA A 65 -12.73 11.71 -15.40
CA ALA A 65 -11.84 10.61 -15.04
C ALA A 65 -11.45 10.64 -13.55
N LEU A 66 -11.20 11.82 -12.98
CA LEU A 66 -10.85 11.98 -11.57
C LEU A 66 -12.04 11.64 -10.63
N ASN A 67 -13.26 11.95 -11.06
CA ASN A 67 -14.48 11.63 -10.30
C ASN A 67 -14.96 10.19 -10.50
N ASP A 68 -14.48 9.51 -11.54
CA ASP A 68 -14.80 8.11 -11.85
C ASP A 68 -13.52 7.31 -12.18
N PRO A 69 -12.80 6.82 -11.15
CA PRO A 69 -11.58 6.05 -11.32
C PRO A 69 -11.81 4.67 -11.96
N SER A 70 -13.07 4.21 -12.04
CA SER A 70 -13.45 3.00 -12.78
C SER A 70 -13.78 3.25 -14.24
N SER A 71 -13.74 4.51 -14.70
CA SER A 71 -13.87 4.81 -16.12
C SER A 71 -12.67 4.27 -16.89
N GLU A 72 -12.90 3.80 -18.12
CA GLU A 72 -11.87 3.22 -18.99
C GLU A 72 -10.67 4.18 -19.17
N LEU A 73 -10.93 5.48 -19.30
CA LEU A 73 -9.89 6.50 -19.39
C LEU A 73 -9.08 6.62 -18.09
N ALA A 74 -9.72 6.60 -16.93
CA ALA A 74 -9.01 6.64 -15.65
C ALA A 74 -8.18 5.37 -15.43
N GLN A 75 -8.73 4.20 -15.78
CA GLN A 75 -8.00 2.94 -15.74
C GLN A 75 -6.81 2.94 -16.71
N GLN A 76 -6.95 3.49 -17.92
CA GLN A 76 -5.87 3.59 -18.90
C GLN A 76 -4.75 4.52 -18.42
N LEU A 77 -5.10 5.63 -17.74
CA LEU A 77 -4.11 6.54 -17.13
C LEU A 77 -3.43 5.89 -15.92
N LEU A 78 -4.18 5.14 -15.10
CA LEU A 78 -3.65 4.42 -13.94
C LEU A 78 -2.81 3.20 -14.33
N ALA A 79 -3.07 2.62 -15.51
CA ALA A 79 -2.31 1.51 -16.09
C ALA A 79 -1.23 1.99 -17.08
N SER A 80 -0.94 3.29 -17.11
CA SER A 80 0.11 3.84 -17.97
C SER A 80 1.49 3.33 -17.53
N GLU A 81 2.32 2.98 -18.51
CA GLU A 81 3.69 2.50 -18.30
C GLU A 81 4.53 3.53 -17.50
N GLU A 82 4.30 4.82 -17.73
CA GLU A 82 4.98 5.92 -17.04
C GLU A 82 4.66 5.95 -15.53
N LEU A 83 3.43 5.64 -15.13
CA LEU A 83 3.04 5.57 -13.72
C LEU A 83 3.61 4.30 -13.06
N GLU A 84 3.63 3.19 -13.79
CA GLU A 84 4.29 1.95 -13.34
C GLU A 84 5.81 2.17 -13.13
N GLU A 85 6.46 2.97 -13.99
CA GLU A 85 7.88 3.33 -13.83
C GLU A 85 8.17 4.20 -12.60
N GLN A 86 7.20 5.01 -12.18
CA GLN A 86 7.32 5.86 -10.99
C GLN A 86 6.96 5.12 -9.70
N THR A 87 6.25 3.98 -9.79
CA THR A 87 5.83 3.22 -8.62
C THR A 87 7.02 2.44 -8.03
N VAL A 88 7.33 2.72 -6.76
CA VAL A 88 8.39 2.02 -6.03
C VAL A 88 7.80 0.87 -5.22
N GLU A 89 8.16 -0.35 -5.61
CA GLU A 89 7.78 -1.57 -4.90
C GLU A 89 8.49 -1.67 -3.54
N PRO A 90 7.88 -2.34 -2.55
CA PRO A 90 8.50 -2.50 -1.24
C PRO A 90 9.86 -3.19 -1.29
N TRP A 91 10.84 -2.68 -0.53
CA TRP A 91 12.21 -3.22 -0.51
C TRP A 91 12.28 -4.71 -0.11
N TRP A 92 11.29 -5.23 0.61
CA TRP A 92 11.24 -6.63 1.05
C TRP A 92 10.70 -7.59 -0.01
N ASP A 93 10.11 -7.08 -1.09
CA ASP A 93 9.68 -7.89 -2.24
C ASP A 93 10.78 -8.03 -3.30
N ARG A 94 11.94 -7.38 -3.08
CA ARG A 94 13.11 -7.45 -3.96
C ARG A 94 13.59 -8.91 -4.13
N PRO A 95 13.64 -9.46 -5.36
CA PRO A 95 14.18 -10.79 -5.61
C PRO A 95 15.65 -10.91 -5.24
N SER A 96 16.07 -12.08 -4.76
CA SER A 96 17.48 -12.32 -4.37
C SER A 96 18.48 -12.22 -5.52
N ASP A 97 18.04 -12.40 -6.76
CA ASP A 97 18.89 -12.30 -7.96
C ASP A 97 18.91 -10.88 -8.57
N TYR A 98 18.14 -9.95 -8.02
CA TYR A 98 18.02 -8.59 -8.53
C TYR A 98 19.34 -7.81 -8.49
N GLU A 99 20.19 -8.05 -7.47
CA GLU A 99 21.51 -7.40 -7.38
C GLU A 99 22.47 -7.82 -8.50
N LYS A 100 22.28 -9.00 -9.10
CA LYS A 100 23.03 -9.45 -10.28
C LYS A 100 22.48 -8.83 -11.55
N GLU A 101 21.16 -8.67 -11.62
CA GLU A 101 20.48 -8.07 -12.77
C GLU A 101 20.80 -6.57 -12.90
N GLU A 102 20.90 -5.79 -11.82
CA GLU A 102 21.34 -4.38 -11.91
C GLU A 102 22.75 -4.21 -12.50
N GLN A 103 23.64 -5.19 -12.31
CA GLN A 103 24.99 -5.15 -12.89
C GLN A 103 25.01 -5.57 -14.38
N ASP A 104 24.11 -6.46 -14.80
CA ASP A 104 23.99 -6.93 -16.20
C ASP A 104 23.00 -6.08 -17.05
N ALA A 105 22.10 -5.33 -16.43
CA ALA A 105 21.07 -4.53 -17.09
C ALA A 105 21.59 -3.28 -17.81
N MET A 106 22.88 -2.95 -17.69
CA MET A 106 23.51 -1.90 -18.51
C MET A 106 23.49 -2.20 -20.02
N VAL A 107 23.01 -3.38 -20.46
CA VAL A 107 23.11 -3.85 -21.86
C VAL A 107 21.76 -4.19 -22.52
N SER A 108 20.61 -4.25 -21.81
CA SER A 108 19.34 -4.71 -22.40
C SER A 108 18.14 -3.82 -22.09
N VAL A 109 17.76 -2.99 -23.07
CA VAL A 109 16.74 -1.91 -23.01
C VAL A 109 15.28 -2.42 -23.14
N THR A 110 14.96 -3.69 -22.88
CA THR A 110 13.65 -4.26 -23.30
C THR A 110 12.82 -4.97 -22.23
N LYS A 111 13.07 -4.73 -20.94
CA LYS A 111 12.16 -5.16 -19.88
C LYS A 111 11.96 -4.03 -18.87
N ILE A 112 10.69 -3.64 -18.66
CA ILE A 112 10.26 -2.77 -17.57
C ILE A 112 10.76 -3.40 -16.27
N SER A 113 11.85 -2.87 -15.72
CA SER A 113 12.42 -3.34 -14.47
C SER A 113 11.67 -2.68 -13.33
N ARG A 114 10.82 -3.43 -12.62
CA ARG A 114 10.17 -2.95 -11.39
C ARG A 114 11.21 -2.31 -10.47
N ARG A 115 10.97 -1.08 -10.04
CA ARG A 115 11.87 -0.37 -9.11
C ARG A 115 11.54 -0.78 -7.69
N TYR A 116 12.54 -1.26 -6.96
CA TYR A 116 12.37 -1.62 -5.55
C TYR A 116 13.04 -0.60 -4.66
N GLY A 117 12.37 -0.26 -3.56
CA GLY A 117 12.90 0.62 -2.53
C GLY A 117 14.28 0.18 -2.02
N ALA A 118 15.07 1.14 -1.57
CA ALA A 118 16.34 0.85 -0.90
C ALA A 118 16.10 0.18 0.45
N ARG A 119 16.99 -0.74 0.83
CA ARG A 119 16.93 -1.40 2.13
C ARG A 119 17.18 -0.37 3.25
N PRO A 120 16.33 -0.27 4.29
CA PRO A 120 16.53 0.67 5.39
C PRO A 120 17.86 0.46 6.11
N ALA A 121 18.32 1.48 6.85
CA ALA A 121 19.44 1.30 7.78
C ALA A 121 18.98 0.50 9.01
N MET A 122 19.86 -0.35 9.54
CA MET A 122 19.59 -1.12 10.76
C MET A 122 19.59 -0.21 12.00
N MET A 123 18.68 -0.44 12.95
CA MET A 123 18.65 0.31 14.20
C MET A 123 19.63 -0.24 15.24
N ASP A 124 20.16 0.65 16.08
CA ASP A 124 20.97 0.26 17.23
C ASP A 124 20.09 -0.17 18.42
N VAL A 125 20.16 -1.46 18.78
CA VAL A 125 19.49 -2.00 19.97
C VAL A 125 20.52 -2.21 21.08
N SER A 126 20.53 -1.31 22.07
CA SER A 126 21.49 -1.39 23.18
C SER A 126 21.26 -2.62 24.08
N ALA A 127 22.35 -3.18 24.63
CA ALA A 127 22.31 -4.32 25.54
C ALA A 127 21.39 -4.15 26.77
N PRO A 128 21.29 -2.98 27.42
CA PRO A 128 20.33 -2.79 28.51
C PRO A 128 18.87 -2.99 28.08
N VAL A 129 18.51 -2.57 26.86
CA VAL A 129 17.15 -2.74 26.32
C VAL A 129 16.88 -4.22 26.00
N MET A 130 17.88 -4.93 25.47
CA MET A 130 17.80 -6.39 25.28
C MET A 130 17.58 -7.13 26.60
N ASN A 131 18.38 -6.83 27.61
CA ASN A 131 18.25 -7.45 28.94
C ASN A 131 16.89 -7.15 29.59
N ALA A 132 16.41 -5.91 29.48
CA ALA A 132 15.08 -5.52 29.97
C ALA A 132 13.97 -6.28 29.23
N SER A 133 14.07 -6.41 27.90
CA SER A 133 13.08 -7.11 27.08
C SER A 133 13.04 -8.61 27.39
N ALA A 134 14.20 -9.25 27.58
CA ALA A 134 14.32 -10.64 27.97
C ALA A 134 13.71 -10.91 29.35
N GLY A 135 13.96 -10.03 30.34
CA GLY A 135 13.34 -10.13 31.66
C GLY A 135 11.81 -10.05 31.61
N VAL A 136 11.27 -9.09 30.85
CA VAL A 136 9.81 -8.96 30.65
C VAL A 136 9.25 -10.14 29.84
N ALA A 137 10.04 -10.79 28.98
CA ALA A 137 9.61 -11.98 28.24
C ALA A 137 9.27 -13.17 29.11
N ALA A 138 9.97 -13.32 30.23
CA ALA A 138 9.76 -14.44 31.13
C ALA A 138 8.46 -14.33 31.94
N THR A 139 7.97 -13.11 32.21
CA THR A 139 6.88 -12.88 33.17
C THR A 139 5.70 -12.07 32.61
N GLY A 140 5.88 -11.38 31.49
CA GLY A 140 4.90 -10.48 30.89
C GLY A 140 4.12 -11.10 29.73
N PRO A 141 3.03 -10.46 29.29
CA PRO A 141 2.30 -10.89 28.11
C PRO A 141 3.17 -10.77 26.85
N SER A 142 2.89 -11.61 25.85
CA SER A 142 3.60 -11.55 24.57
C SER A 142 3.24 -10.27 23.81
N LEU A 143 4.26 -9.55 23.35
CA LEU A 143 4.11 -8.36 22.51
C LEU A 143 4.30 -8.68 21.02
N LEU A 144 4.45 -9.95 20.65
CA LEU A 144 4.67 -10.36 19.26
C LEU A 144 3.48 -10.00 18.36
N TYR A 145 2.25 -10.03 18.88
CA TYR A 145 1.07 -9.60 18.13
C TYR A 145 1.02 -8.08 17.93
N ASN A 146 1.47 -7.29 18.91
CA ASN A 146 1.66 -5.84 18.72
C ASN A 146 2.72 -5.55 17.65
N ILE A 147 3.82 -6.32 17.65
CA ILE A 147 4.86 -6.22 16.62
C ILE A 147 4.29 -6.57 15.24
N CYS A 148 3.54 -7.66 15.13
CA CYS A 148 2.85 -8.04 13.90
C CYS A 148 1.92 -6.91 13.41
N ALA A 149 1.13 -6.29 14.31
CA ALA A 149 0.28 -5.15 13.96
C ALA A 149 1.08 -3.94 13.45
N VAL A 150 2.24 -3.65 14.03
CA VAL A 150 3.14 -2.59 13.54
C VAL A 150 3.69 -2.92 12.16
N LEU A 151 4.08 -4.18 11.90
CA LEU A 151 4.57 -4.59 10.58
C LEU A 151 3.47 -4.58 9.51
N MET A 152 2.23 -4.93 9.86
CA MET A 152 1.09 -4.76 8.96
C MET A 152 0.80 -3.28 8.65
N ALA A 153 0.84 -2.41 9.66
CA ALA A 153 0.70 -0.97 9.46
C ALA A 153 1.84 -0.41 8.60
N TYR A 154 3.07 -0.89 8.79
CA TYR A 154 4.22 -0.54 7.97
C TYR A 154 4.05 -0.95 6.50
N ALA A 155 3.62 -2.20 6.25
CA ALA A 155 3.31 -2.67 4.90
C ALA A 155 2.22 -1.81 4.24
N TYR A 156 1.16 -1.47 5.00
CA TYR A 156 0.09 -0.61 4.49
C TYR A 156 0.61 0.78 4.11
N VAL A 157 1.33 1.46 4.99
CA VAL A 157 1.82 2.82 4.74
C VAL A 157 2.80 2.83 3.56
N THR A 158 3.69 1.84 3.48
CA THR A 158 4.65 1.70 2.37
C THR A 158 3.93 1.54 1.03
N ARG A 159 2.93 0.66 0.96
CA ARG A 159 2.16 0.42 -0.28
C ARG A 159 1.22 1.56 -0.63
N TYR A 160 0.60 2.18 0.37
CA TYR A 160 -0.36 3.26 0.17
C TYR A 160 0.30 4.54 -0.34
N LEU A 161 1.51 4.84 0.16
CA LEU A 161 2.29 5.99 -0.28
C LEU A 161 3.25 5.67 -1.43
N SER A 162 3.27 4.43 -1.93
CA SER A 162 4.23 3.93 -2.92
C SER A 162 5.68 4.33 -2.62
N THR A 163 6.03 4.41 -1.33
CA THR A 163 7.30 4.94 -0.85
C THR A 163 8.01 3.91 0.01
N SER A 164 9.18 3.50 -0.47
CA SER A 164 9.99 2.49 0.19
C SER A 164 11.46 2.89 0.14
N PRO A 165 12.15 3.08 1.29
CA PRO A 165 11.68 2.92 2.66
C PRO A 165 10.90 4.16 3.18
N VAL A 166 9.96 4.02 4.13
CA VAL A 166 9.13 5.17 4.58
C VAL A 166 9.92 6.21 5.37
N GLY A 167 11.07 5.83 5.92
CA GLY A 167 11.98 6.72 6.63
C GLY A 167 12.84 7.60 5.71
N SER A 168 12.81 7.39 4.39
CA SER A 168 13.46 8.30 3.43
C SER A 168 12.66 9.59 3.19
N ILE A 169 11.38 9.63 3.59
CA ILE A 169 10.51 10.79 3.43
C ILE A 169 11.03 11.95 4.28
N LEU A 170 11.35 13.06 3.63
CA LEU A 170 11.91 14.25 4.28
C LEU A 170 10.89 14.88 5.23
N PRO A 171 11.31 15.41 6.40
CA PRO A 171 10.39 16.02 7.38
C PRO A 171 9.61 17.24 6.88
N GLU A 172 10.07 17.87 5.80
CA GLU A 172 9.43 19.03 5.17
C GLU A 172 8.33 18.62 4.18
N ASP A 173 8.27 17.33 3.83
CA ASP A 173 7.29 16.77 2.92
C ASP A 173 5.92 16.58 3.59
N ALA A 174 4.84 16.86 2.87
CA ALA A 174 3.47 16.58 3.31
C ALA A 174 3.25 15.07 3.56
N GLU A 175 3.93 14.21 2.78
CA GLU A 175 3.87 12.76 2.95
C GLU A 175 4.42 12.30 4.29
N HIS A 176 5.38 13.03 4.88
CA HIS A 176 5.97 12.69 6.16
C HIS A 176 4.93 12.75 7.29
N GLU A 177 4.16 13.83 7.33
CA GLU A 177 3.12 14.00 8.34
C GLU A 177 1.92 13.08 8.06
N GLU A 178 1.59 12.80 6.80
CA GLU A 178 0.53 11.82 6.46
C GLU A 178 0.93 10.39 6.86
N ALA A 179 2.16 9.95 6.58
CA ALA A 179 2.67 8.65 7.03
C ALA A 179 2.55 8.51 8.57
N ARG A 180 2.93 9.55 9.31
CA ARG A 180 2.83 9.58 10.78
C ARG A 180 1.39 9.59 11.27
N ARG A 181 0.49 10.29 10.56
CA ARG A 181 -0.95 10.28 10.84
C ARG A 181 -1.52 8.86 10.65
N MET A 182 -1.15 8.18 9.58
CA MET A 182 -1.56 6.79 9.33
C MET A 182 -1.09 5.85 10.44
N PHE A 183 0.19 5.89 10.83
CA PHE A 183 0.68 5.09 11.95
C PHE A 183 -0.04 5.42 13.26
N THR A 184 -0.31 6.69 13.53
CA THR A 184 -1.03 7.12 14.74
C THR A 184 -2.45 6.58 14.77
N ARG A 185 -3.12 6.50 13.61
CA ARG A 185 -4.47 5.93 13.49
C ARG A 185 -4.46 4.40 13.63
N LEU A 186 -3.57 3.72 12.89
CA LEU A 186 -3.54 2.27 12.76
C LEU A 186 -2.97 1.57 13.99
N VAL A 187 -1.92 2.14 14.60
CA VAL A 187 -1.25 1.55 15.76
C VAL A 187 -1.07 2.62 16.85
N PRO A 188 -2.16 3.15 17.44
CA PRO A 188 -2.06 4.20 18.45
C PRO A 188 -1.31 3.75 19.70
N PHE A 189 -1.21 2.44 19.96
CA PHE A 189 -0.41 1.93 21.06
C PHE A 189 1.09 2.18 20.89
N LEU A 190 1.53 2.44 19.67
CA LEU A 190 2.88 2.84 19.36
C LEU A 190 3.10 4.32 19.72
N THR A 191 2.24 5.21 19.19
CA THR A 191 2.43 6.67 19.27
C THR A 191 1.88 7.30 20.55
N ASP A 192 0.77 6.81 21.10
CA ASP A 192 0.22 7.28 22.36
C ASP A 192 1.05 6.75 23.55
N ARG A 193 1.61 7.69 24.32
CA ARG A 193 2.39 7.38 25.52
C ARG A 193 1.55 6.74 26.63
N LYS A 194 0.23 7.01 26.68
CA LYS A 194 -0.66 6.49 27.72
C LYS A 194 -1.24 5.13 27.37
N SER A 195 -1.14 4.71 26.10
CA SER A 195 -1.67 3.44 25.67
C SER A 195 -0.96 2.26 26.35
N LYS A 196 -1.76 1.31 26.81
CA LYS A 196 -1.35 0.05 27.41
C LYS A 196 -1.89 -1.15 26.63
N THR A 197 -2.27 -0.94 25.38
CA THR A 197 -2.89 -1.98 24.56
C THR A 197 -1.91 -3.11 24.30
N VAL A 198 -2.29 -4.31 24.70
CA VAL A 198 -1.59 -5.55 24.39
C VAL A 198 -2.55 -6.44 23.61
N LEU A 199 -2.17 -6.79 22.39
CA LEU A 199 -2.99 -7.62 21.52
C LEU A 199 -2.77 -9.09 21.91
N PRO A 200 -3.83 -9.85 22.26
CA PRO A 200 -3.67 -11.19 22.83
C PRO A 200 -3.52 -12.30 21.77
N SER A 201 -3.92 -12.04 20.53
CA SER A 201 -3.96 -13.03 19.45
C SER A 201 -3.95 -12.37 18.08
N LEU A 202 -3.70 -13.17 17.03
CA LEU A 202 -3.79 -12.70 15.64
C LEU A 202 -5.19 -12.24 15.27
N SER A 203 -6.25 -12.91 15.74
CA SER A 203 -7.63 -12.42 15.57
C SER A 203 -7.84 -11.05 16.21
N GLY A 204 -7.19 -10.78 17.35
CA GLY A 204 -7.19 -9.46 17.97
C GLY A 204 -6.50 -8.40 17.11
N VAL A 205 -5.39 -8.75 16.46
CA VAL A 205 -4.70 -7.87 15.49
C VAL A 205 -5.61 -7.55 14.32
N ILE A 206 -6.25 -8.57 13.74
CA ILE A 206 -7.12 -8.40 12.58
C ILE A 206 -8.28 -7.47 12.91
N THR A 207 -9.01 -7.75 14.00
CA THR A 207 -10.16 -6.93 14.39
C THR A 207 -9.76 -5.50 14.72
N ASP A 208 -8.65 -5.30 15.46
CA ASP A 208 -8.19 -3.96 15.82
C ASP A 208 -7.78 -3.16 14.59
N LEU A 209 -6.94 -3.70 13.71
CA LEU A 209 -6.51 -3.00 12.50
C LEU A 209 -7.65 -2.77 11.52
N TRP A 210 -8.49 -3.80 11.26
CA TRP A 210 -9.62 -3.68 10.34
C TRP A 210 -10.56 -2.53 10.74
N SER A 211 -10.84 -2.39 12.04
CA SER A 211 -11.71 -1.33 12.57
C SER A 211 -11.15 0.08 12.44
N ARG A 212 -9.85 0.22 12.14
CA ARG A 212 -9.13 1.51 12.06
C ARG A 212 -8.94 2.01 10.64
N PHE A 213 -9.14 1.14 9.64
CA PHE A 213 -9.18 1.58 8.25
C PHE A 213 -10.45 2.38 7.99
N GLU A 214 -10.35 3.34 7.07
CA GLU A 214 -11.54 4.04 6.61
C GLU A 214 -12.48 3.06 5.89
N PRO A 215 -13.81 3.16 6.11
CA PRO A 215 -14.76 2.37 5.36
C PRO A 215 -14.48 2.47 3.85
N GLU A 216 -14.62 1.36 3.13
CA GLU A 216 -14.43 1.27 1.67
C GLU A 216 -12.99 1.41 1.15
N THR A 217 -12.01 1.71 2.02
CA THR A 217 -10.59 1.75 1.63
C THR A 217 -9.88 0.41 1.74
N MET A 218 -10.47 -0.56 2.46
CA MET A 218 -9.84 -1.83 2.78
C MET A 218 -10.70 -2.99 2.28
N THR A 219 -10.13 -3.79 1.38
CA THR A 219 -10.75 -5.02 0.88
C THR A 219 -10.14 -6.25 1.56
N PRO A 220 -10.85 -7.38 1.63
CA PRO A 220 -10.28 -8.62 2.18
C PRO A 220 -9.01 -9.08 1.44
N LYS A 221 -8.95 -8.86 0.12
CA LYS A 221 -7.78 -9.17 -0.73
C LYS A 221 -6.59 -8.28 -0.38
N PHE A 222 -6.81 -6.98 -0.21
CA PHE A 222 -5.71 -6.08 0.16
C PHE A 222 -5.24 -6.36 1.59
N PHE A 223 -6.15 -6.59 2.52
CA PHE A 223 -5.79 -6.94 3.90
C PHE A 223 -5.03 -8.27 3.99
N SER A 224 -5.39 -9.28 3.18
CA SER A 224 -4.64 -10.53 3.12
C SER A 224 -3.21 -10.31 2.59
N LEU A 225 -3.04 -9.43 1.59
CA LEU A 225 -1.70 -9.01 1.12
C LEU A 225 -0.87 -8.39 2.26
N LEU A 226 -1.45 -7.47 3.04
CA LEU A 226 -0.76 -6.85 4.18
C LEU A 226 -0.33 -7.88 5.25
N MET A 227 -1.17 -8.89 5.48
CA MET A 227 -0.81 -10.00 6.37
C MET A 227 0.32 -10.86 5.79
N GLN A 228 0.32 -11.10 4.48
CA GLN A 228 1.42 -11.81 3.81
C GLN A 228 2.73 -11.03 3.92
N ASP A 229 2.70 -9.71 3.75
CA ASP A 229 3.87 -8.85 3.93
C ASP A 229 4.41 -8.90 5.36
N ALA A 230 3.53 -8.77 6.36
CA ALA A 230 3.92 -8.89 7.76
C ALA A 230 4.53 -10.28 8.05
N ALA A 231 3.98 -11.35 7.47
CA ALA A 231 4.54 -12.68 7.59
C ALA A 231 5.92 -12.81 6.93
N LYS A 232 6.13 -12.23 5.74
CA LYS A 232 7.44 -12.17 5.07
C LYS A 232 8.48 -11.42 5.92
N LEU A 233 8.09 -10.28 6.50
CA LEU A 233 8.97 -9.47 7.36
C LEU A 233 9.32 -10.19 8.67
N LEU A 234 8.36 -10.91 9.27
CA LEU A 234 8.57 -11.67 10.52
C LEU A 234 9.40 -12.94 10.33
N ARG A 235 9.33 -13.57 9.15
CA ARG A 235 9.94 -14.87 8.90
C ARG A 235 11.46 -14.80 9.05
N PRO A 236 12.06 -15.56 9.99
CA PRO A 236 13.51 -15.63 10.08
C PRO A 236 14.11 -16.22 8.81
N ALA A 237 15.24 -15.67 8.36
CA ALA A 237 15.99 -16.20 7.23
C ALA A 237 16.49 -17.63 7.55
N PRO A 238 16.24 -18.62 6.67
CA PRO A 238 16.66 -20.01 6.90
C PRO A 238 18.16 -20.23 6.67
N VAL A 239 18.79 -19.37 5.87
CA VAL A 239 20.21 -19.43 5.52
C VAL A 239 20.83 -18.07 5.80
N LEU A 240 21.96 -18.08 6.52
CA LEU A 240 22.76 -16.90 6.80
C LEU A 240 24.04 -16.94 5.98
N SER A 241 24.27 -15.92 5.15
CA SER A 241 25.54 -15.74 4.44
C SER A 241 26.58 -15.18 5.40
N LEU A 242 27.49 -16.04 5.86
CA LEU A 242 28.62 -15.63 6.70
C LEU A 242 29.73 -15.05 5.80
N SER A 243 29.71 -13.74 5.57
CA SER A 243 30.82 -13.06 4.92
C SER A 243 31.97 -12.82 5.92
N PRO A 244 33.23 -13.18 5.60
CA PRO A 244 34.37 -13.08 6.53
C PRO A 244 34.73 -11.64 6.93
N THR A 245 34.21 -10.63 6.23
CA THR A 245 34.43 -9.20 6.48
C THR A 245 33.69 -8.63 7.70
N HIS A 246 32.71 -9.35 8.26
CA HIS A 246 31.89 -8.86 9.40
C HIS A 246 32.60 -8.88 10.76
N LEU A 247 33.81 -9.46 10.86
CA LEU A 247 34.52 -9.67 12.12
C LEU A 247 35.14 -8.39 12.74
N THR A 248 35.00 -7.22 12.12
CA THR A 248 35.71 -6.00 12.54
C THR A 248 34.83 -4.85 13.03
N SER A 249 33.50 -4.98 12.98
CA SER A 249 32.57 -3.92 13.42
C SER A 249 31.38 -4.49 14.21
N PRO A 250 31.25 -4.20 15.52
CA PRO A 250 30.14 -4.70 16.34
C PRO A 250 28.76 -4.16 15.91
N THR A 251 28.70 -3.04 15.18
CA THR A 251 27.43 -2.47 14.66
C THR A 251 26.88 -3.20 13.43
N LYS A 252 27.67 -4.06 12.76
CA LYS A 252 27.22 -4.85 11.59
C LYS A 252 26.70 -6.24 11.95
N GLU A 253 26.55 -6.52 13.24
CA GLU A 253 26.16 -7.85 13.74
C GLU A 253 24.69 -8.17 13.45
N PHE A 254 23.82 -7.15 13.43
CA PHE A 254 22.39 -7.33 13.19
C PHE A 254 22.01 -7.51 11.71
N ASP A 255 22.85 -7.07 10.77
CA ASP A 255 22.59 -7.23 9.33
C ASP A 255 22.54 -8.72 8.91
N VAL A 256 23.21 -9.57 9.69
CA VAL A 256 23.28 -11.03 9.51
C VAL A 256 22.32 -11.76 10.47
N HIS A 257 21.50 -11.03 11.24
CA HIS A 257 20.56 -11.67 12.15
C HIS A 257 19.43 -12.36 11.38
N PRO A 258 18.98 -13.58 11.76
CA PRO A 258 17.88 -14.27 11.07
C PRO A 258 16.63 -13.40 10.90
N SER A 259 16.33 -12.56 11.88
CA SER A 259 15.16 -11.67 11.87
C SER A 259 15.45 -10.25 11.36
N ALA A 260 16.48 -10.07 10.52
CA ALA A 260 16.88 -8.75 10.03
C ALA A 260 15.74 -7.98 9.37
N ASN A 261 14.84 -8.63 8.61
CA ASN A 261 13.76 -7.93 7.90
C ASN A 261 12.78 -7.21 8.85
N ALA A 262 12.35 -7.88 9.93
CA ALA A 262 11.52 -7.24 10.95
C ALA A 262 12.25 -6.09 11.65
N LEU A 263 13.55 -6.23 11.93
CA LEU A 263 14.35 -5.17 12.55
C LEU A 263 14.52 -3.95 11.63
N LEU A 264 14.71 -4.17 10.33
CA LEU A 264 14.81 -3.13 9.33
C LEU A 264 13.49 -2.36 9.18
N ALA A 265 12.36 -3.05 9.13
CA ALA A 265 11.05 -2.42 9.12
C ALA A 265 10.83 -1.55 10.37
N LEU A 266 11.16 -2.06 11.57
CA LEU A 266 11.06 -1.27 12.80
C LEU A 266 12.03 -0.08 12.83
N SER A 267 13.23 -0.24 12.28
CA SER A 267 14.22 0.83 12.14
C SER A 267 13.74 1.93 11.20
N ASP A 268 13.10 1.55 10.11
CA ASP A 268 12.55 2.46 9.13
C ASP A 268 11.43 3.33 9.72
N VAL A 269 10.48 2.69 10.41
CA VAL A 269 9.44 3.40 11.20
C VAL A 269 10.09 4.27 12.28
N SER A 270 11.16 3.78 12.92
CA SER A 270 11.87 4.56 13.93
C SER A 270 12.49 5.83 13.35
N THR A 271 13.03 5.76 12.13
CA THR A 271 13.60 6.90 11.40
C THR A 271 12.52 7.93 11.08
N LEU A 272 11.36 7.49 10.59
CA LEU A 272 10.20 8.36 10.35
C LEU A 272 9.81 9.14 11.62
N PHE A 273 9.80 8.51 12.80
CA PHE A 273 9.47 9.19 14.06
C PHE A 273 10.65 9.95 14.69
N ALA A 274 11.89 9.65 14.33
CA ALA A 274 13.08 10.32 14.86
C ALA A 274 13.26 11.72 14.26
N ALA A 275 12.87 11.92 13.00
CA ALA A 275 13.08 13.14 12.24
C ALA A 275 12.16 14.33 12.63
N SER A 276 11.62 14.31 13.85
CA SER A 276 10.75 15.37 14.40
C SER A 276 11.52 16.70 14.54
N PRO A 277 10.85 17.86 14.32
CA PRO A 277 11.50 19.18 14.37
C PRO A 277 12.30 19.41 15.66
N PRO A 278 13.34 20.28 15.59
CA PRO A 278 14.29 20.49 16.67
C PRO A 278 13.58 20.82 17.98
N ARG A 279 13.62 19.86 18.92
CA ARG A 279 13.08 20.08 20.26
C ARG A 279 13.90 21.14 20.98
N PRO A 280 13.28 21.98 21.83
CA PRO A 280 14.01 22.92 22.65
C PRO A 280 15.07 22.19 23.51
N PRO A 281 16.24 22.81 23.75
CA PRO A 281 17.43 22.17 24.32
C PRO A 281 17.24 21.58 25.73
N HIS A 282 16.10 21.85 26.37
CA HIS A 282 15.77 21.39 27.71
C HIS A 282 14.99 20.05 27.73
N SER A 283 14.54 19.54 26.58
CA SER A 283 13.82 18.26 26.46
C SER A 283 14.76 17.16 25.96
N ARG A 284 15.63 16.65 26.85
CA ARG A 284 16.50 15.49 26.56
C ARG A 284 15.76 14.14 26.60
N ALA A 285 14.44 14.14 26.77
CA ALA A 285 13.69 12.90 26.86
C ALA A 285 13.67 12.22 25.47
N PRO A 286 14.12 10.95 25.36
CA PRO A 286 14.10 10.23 24.10
C PRO A 286 12.66 10.15 23.57
N ASN A 287 12.51 10.14 22.24
CA ASN A 287 11.18 10.00 21.63
C ASN A 287 10.55 8.67 22.11
N PRO A 288 9.39 8.70 22.78
CA PRO A 288 8.78 7.50 23.34
C PRO A 288 8.46 6.46 22.26
N THR A 289 8.11 6.89 21.05
CA THR A 289 7.85 5.99 19.92
C THR A 289 9.12 5.25 19.51
N VAL A 290 10.22 5.97 19.32
CA VAL A 290 11.55 5.41 18.99
C VAL A 290 12.00 4.43 20.08
N ALA A 291 11.81 4.78 21.36
CA ALA A 291 12.15 3.90 22.48
C ALA A 291 11.31 2.61 22.50
N LYS A 292 10.01 2.69 22.18
CA LYS A 292 9.13 1.50 22.04
C LYS A 292 9.56 0.62 20.87
N LEU A 293 9.91 1.20 19.72
CA LEU A 293 10.40 0.45 18.56
C LEU A 293 11.71 -0.26 18.87
N ALA A 294 12.64 0.40 19.57
CA ALA A 294 13.88 -0.24 20.03
C ALA A 294 13.60 -1.39 21.01
N PHE A 295 12.60 -1.24 21.88
CA PHE A 295 12.16 -2.33 22.77
C PHE A 295 11.52 -3.49 22.00
N TYR A 296 10.76 -3.22 20.94
CA TYR A 296 10.22 -4.23 20.03
C TYR A 296 11.33 -4.93 19.23
N GLY A 297 12.33 -4.21 18.77
CA GLY A 297 13.53 -4.79 18.13
C GLY A 297 14.27 -5.73 19.09
N ALA A 298 14.55 -5.27 20.32
CA ALA A 298 15.09 -6.11 21.38
C ALA A 298 14.24 -7.36 21.65
N ARG A 299 12.91 -7.22 21.57
CA ARG A 299 12.00 -8.34 21.76
C ARG A 299 12.13 -9.37 20.63
N ILE A 300 12.24 -8.93 19.38
CA ILE A 300 12.48 -9.82 18.23
C ILE A 300 13.80 -10.58 18.41
N ILE A 301 14.89 -9.88 18.73
CA ILE A 301 16.22 -10.49 18.94
C ILE A 301 16.19 -11.54 20.06
N SER A 302 15.48 -11.26 21.15
CA SER A 302 15.38 -12.17 22.30
C SER A 302 14.40 -13.33 22.07
N THR A 303 13.62 -13.32 20.99
CA THR A 303 12.60 -14.35 20.74
C THR A 303 13.21 -15.50 19.94
N PRO A 304 13.08 -16.76 20.41
CA PRO A 304 13.53 -17.92 19.65
C PRO A 304 12.95 -17.95 18.23
N THR A 305 13.79 -18.29 17.25
CA THR A 305 13.42 -18.26 15.82
C THR A 305 12.20 -19.12 15.51
N TYR A 306 12.04 -20.29 16.13
CA TYR A 306 10.88 -21.15 15.91
C TYR A 306 9.55 -20.50 16.33
N ILE A 307 9.56 -19.58 17.31
CA ILE A 307 8.35 -18.83 17.71
C ILE A 307 8.02 -17.80 16.65
N LEU A 308 9.02 -17.08 16.12
CA LEU A 308 8.83 -16.13 15.03
C LEU A 308 8.37 -16.83 13.75
N THR A 309 8.93 -17.99 13.43
CA THR A 309 8.48 -18.84 12.31
C THR A 309 7.03 -19.29 12.51
N ALA A 310 6.67 -19.78 13.70
CA ALA A 310 5.30 -20.20 13.99
C ALA A 310 4.30 -19.03 13.84
N LEU A 311 4.65 -17.83 14.31
CA LEU A 311 3.82 -16.64 14.13
C LEU A 311 3.71 -16.21 12.66
N ALA A 312 4.82 -16.27 11.90
CA ALA A 312 4.80 -15.99 10.48
C ALA A 312 3.91 -16.98 9.71
N ASP A 313 4.01 -18.28 10.03
CA ASP A 313 3.18 -19.33 9.44
C ASP A 313 1.70 -19.15 9.81
N GLU A 314 1.38 -18.87 11.07
CA GLU A 314 0.02 -18.55 11.52
C GLU A 314 -0.56 -17.35 10.75
N THR A 315 0.25 -16.30 10.58
CA THR A 315 -0.13 -15.08 9.85
C THR A 315 -0.37 -15.39 8.37
N SER A 316 0.48 -16.17 7.71
CA SER A 316 0.30 -16.59 6.32
C SER A 316 -0.95 -17.46 6.13
N VAL A 317 -1.19 -18.43 7.02
CA VAL A 317 -2.40 -19.28 6.96
C VAL A 317 -3.66 -18.43 7.08
N ARG A 318 -3.67 -17.47 8.01
CA ARG A 318 -4.80 -16.58 8.22
C ARG A 318 -5.03 -15.63 7.05
N ALA A 319 -3.96 -15.15 6.42
CA ALA A 319 -4.05 -14.35 5.20
C ALA A 319 -4.76 -15.12 4.07
N ASN A 320 -4.36 -16.37 3.84
CA ASN A 320 -4.97 -17.23 2.82
C ASN A 320 -6.45 -17.52 3.10
N LEU A 321 -6.82 -17.65 4.38
CA LEU A 321 -8.22 -17.81 4.76
C LEU A 321 -9.05 -16.57 4.43
N LEU A 322 -8.56 -15.37 4.77
CA LEU A 322 -9.25 -14.11 4.45
C LEU A 322 -9.38 -13.88 2.94
N GLU A 323 -8.34 -14.21 2.17
CA GLU A 323 -8.39 -14.11 0.72
C GLU A 323 -9.47 -15.05 0.13
N ARG A 324 -9.57 -16.27 0.66
CA ARG A 324 -10.58 -17.24 0.23
C ARG A 324 -12.00 -16.79 0.63
N GLU A 325 -12.18 -16.25 1.82
CA GLU A 325 -13.45 -15.68 2.28
C GLU A 325 -13.89 -14.53 1.36
N GLY A 326 -12.99 -13.61 1.03
CA GLY A 326 -13.27 -12.51 0.10
C GLY A 326 -13.69 -12.97 -1.31
N LYS A 327 -13.08 -14.05 -1.81
CA LYS A 327 -13.47 -14.64 -3.11
C LYS A 327 -14.87 -15.25 -3.09
N LEU A 328 -15.26 -15.89 -1.99
CA LEU A 328 -16.58 -16.49 -1.85
C LEU A 328 -17.68 -15.42 -1.73
N ASP A 329 -17.41 -14.35 -0.99
CA ASP A 329 -18.35 -13.23 -0.86
C ASP A 329 -18.56 -12.53 -2.21
N ALA A 330 -17.49 -12.31 -2.98
CA ALA A 330 -17.57 -11.75 -4.33
C ALA A 330 -18.38 -12.65 -5.29
N ALA A 331 -18.15 -13.98 -5.25
CA ALA A 331 -18.89 -14.93 -6.07
C ALA A 331 -20.39 -14.97 -5.71
N ALA A 332 -20.73 -14.95 -4.42
CA ALA A 332 -22.12 -14.93 -3.97
C ALA A 332 -22.87 -13.65 -4.40
N MET A 333 -22.18 -12.51 -4.43
CA MET A 333 -22.76 -11.26 -4.94
C MET A 333 -22.99 -11.31 -6.46
N SER A 334 -22.07 -11.91 -7.22
CA SER A 334 -22.21 -12.07 -8.69
C SER A 334 -23.40 -12.96 -9.07
N ASP A 335 -23.61 -14.07 -8.35
CA ASP A 335 -24.73 -14.99 -8.59
C ASP A 335 -26.10 -14.34 -8.29
N HIS A 336 -26.16 -13.44 -7.31
CA HIS A 336 -27.38 -12.73 -6.97
C HIS A 336 -27.76 -11.68 -8.04
N ILE A 337 -26.77 -11.07 -8.71
CA ILE A 337 -27.00 -10.11 -9.81
C ILE A 337 -27.51 -10.83 -11.06
N MET A 338 -26.95 -12.00 -11.41
CA MET A 338 -27.41 -12.77 -12.60
C MET A 338 -28.80 -13.41 -12.43
N THR A 339 -29.18 -13.79 -11.21
CA THR A 339 -30.49 -14.42 -10.95
C THR A 339 -31.63 -13.42 -10.74
N GLY A 340 -31.32 -12.13 -10.54
CA GLY A 340 -32.31 -11.07 -10.31
C GLY A 340 -33.00 -10.53 -11.57
N SER A 341 -32.49 -10.82 -12.78
CA SER A 341 -32.96 -10.16 -14.02
C SER A 341 -34.16 -10.84 -14.74
N SER A 342 -34.84 -11.82 -14.13
CA SER A 342 -35.95 -12.56 -14.78
C SER A 342 -37.29 -12.56 -14.02
N ARG A 343 -37.61 -11.49 -13.28
CA ARG A 343 -38.98 -11.31 -12.78
C ARG A 343 -39.51 -9.90 -12.99
N ALA A 344 -39.85 -9.61 -14.24
CA ALA A 344 -40.80 -8.55 -14.57
C ALA A 344 -42.18 -8.90 -13.99
N GLN A 345 -42.61 -8.16 -12.95
CA GLN A 345 -44.02 -7.97 -12.62
C GLN A 345 -44.27 -6.46 -12.53
N SER A 346 -45.09 -5.97 -13.47
CA SER A 346 -45.60 -4.61 -13.58
C SER A 346 -46.77 -4.35 -12.59
N PRO A 347 -47.36 -3.13 -12.50
CA PRO A 347 -47.17 -2.26 -11.34
C PRO A 347 -48.48 -1.82 -10.65
N SER A 348 -48.37 -1.21 -9.46
CA SER A 348 -49.39 -0.27 -8.97
C SER A 348 -48.79 0.90 -8.17
N SER A 349 -49.11 2.11 -8.66
CA SER A 349 -49.16 3.46 -8.07
C SER A 349 -49.09 3.56 -6.52
N THR A 350 -48.53 4.56 -5.84
CA THR A 350 -48.47 6.01 -6.11
C THR A 350 -47.63 6.70 -5.00
N SER A 351 -47.20 7.94 -5.29
CA SER A 351 -46.91 9.06 -4.39
C SER A 351 -45.44 9.42 -4.11
N ALA A 352 -45.22 10.73 -4.19
CA ALA A 352 -43.97 11.44 -4.43
C ALA A 352 -43.53 12.25 -3.20
N THR A 353 -42.22 12.47 -3.01
CA THR A 353 -41.53 13.74 -2.64
C THR A 353 -40.01 13.51 -2.49
N PRO A 354 -39.14 14.57 -2.50
CA PRO A 354 -37.87 14.53 -3.24
C PRO A 354 -36.58 14.53 -2.39
N ALA A 355 -35.51 14.29 -3.15
CA ALA A 355 -34.07 14.23 -2.89
C ALA A 355 -33.44 15.13 -1.81
N GLY A 356 -32.39 14.58 -1.20
CA GLY A 356 -31.18 15.29 -0.79
C GLY A 356 -29.94 14.62 -1.41
N PRO A 357 -28.88 15.36 -1.79
CA PRO A 357 -27.74 14.80 -2.51
C PRO A 357 -26.76 14.12 -1.54
N SER A 358 -26.57 12.81 -1.69
CA SER A 358 -25.47 12.08 -1.04
C SER A 358 -24.26 12.03 -1.97
N SER A 359 -23.19 12.71 -1.54
CA SER A 359 -21.84 12.64 -2.11
C SER A 359 -21.30 11.22 -2.06
N HIS A 360 -21.29 10.51 -3.20
CA HIS A 360 -20.56 9.25 -3.36
C HIS A 360 -19.16 9.54 -3.89
N ARG A 361 -18.15 9.15 -3.11
CA ARG A 361 -16.74 9.03 -3.54
C ARG A 361 -16.49 7.59 -4.02
N PRO A 362 -15.64 7.38 -5.04
CA PRO A 362 -15.41 6.06 -5.62
C PRO A 362 -14.30 5.23 -4.91
N ARG A 363 -14.35 3.92 -5.19
CA ARG A 363 -13.72 2.78 -4.50
C ARG A 363 -12.31 2.44 -5.02
N ILE A 364 -11.48 1.89 -4.14
CA ILE A 364 -10.09 1.43 -4.38
C ILE A 364 -10.11 -0.08 -4.69
N GLU A 365 -10.65 -0.50 -5.83
CA GLU A 365 -10.74 -1.95 -6.16
C GLU A 365 -9.90 -2.41 -7.36
N GLU A 366 -9.20 -1.53 -8.08
CA GLU A 366 -8.64 -1.91 -9.40
C GLU A 366 -7.12 -1.71 -9.55
N LEU A 367 -6.33 -2.04 -8.53
CA LEU A 367 -4.87 -2.15 -8.65
C LEU A 367 -4.34 -3.38 -7.88
N THR A 368 -4.63 -4.61 -8.34
CA THR A 368 -3.84 -5.83 -8.03
C THR A 368 -4.07 -6.98 -9.00
#